data_AF-A0A382L1Z6-F1
#
_entry.id   AF-A0A382L1Z6-F1
#
_cell.length_a   1.000
_cell.length_b   1.000
_cell.length_c   1.000
_cell.angle_alpha   90.00
_cell.angle_beta   90.00
_cell.angle_gamma   90.00
#
_symmetry.space_group_name_H-M   'P 1'
#
loop_
_entity.id
_entity.type
_entity.pdbx_description
1 polymer ?
#
loop_
_entity_poly.entity_id
_entity_poly.type
_entity_poly.pdbx_seq_one_letter_code
_entity_poly.pdbx_strand_id
1 'polypeptide(L)'
;MRSFFFTCLLGILVSGSSLAKERIRVLIVDGRNNHNWQITTDALRATLEATGMFTVSATTAPTSTIPRTPRAPKSVHPRVQAAFEKFAQAYKEQTKPAKDALGPRWQTWQPDFSAHDVVIMNYNGQNWSKASRKAFVEYVKGGGGVLLVHAANNAFRDWDEFNEMIGLGWRPGDRGKAVKVDPKTRRSFVDEGNANNSGHGSKHPFQV
;
A
#
# COMPACT_ATOMS: atom_id res chain seq x y z
N MET A 1 -74.72 44.31 -1.34
CA MET A 1 -73.32 44.25 -1.80
C MET A 1 -72.65 43.09 -1.07
N ARG A 2 -72.30 42.00 -1.77
CA ARG A 2 -71.62 40.84 -1.18
C ARG A 2 -70.18 40.83 -1.70
N SER A 3 -69.23 41.15 -0.83
CA SER A 3 -67.80 41.09 -1.16
C SER A 3 -67.30 39.65 -1.04
N PHE A 4 -66.80 39.10 -2.14
CA PHE A 4 -66.01 37.87 -2.16
C PHE A 4 -64.54 38.24 -1.93
N PHE A 5 -63.95 37.76 -0.85
CA PHE A 5 -62.49 37.77 -0.67
C PHE A 5 -61.91 36.52 -1.33
N PHE A 6 -61.10 36.72 -2.37
CA PHE A 6 -60.37 35.67 -3.06
C PHE A 6 -58.97 35.58 -2.44
N THR A 7 -58.77 34.66 -1.49
CA THR A 7 -57.45 34.41 -0.90
C THR A 7 -56.67 33.50 -1.85
N CYS A 8 -55.73 34.08 -2.58
CA CYS A 8 -54.82 33.36 -3.46
C CYS A 8 -53.74 32.66 -2.59
N LEU A 9 -53.85 31.34 -2.43
CA LEU A 9 -52.84 30.53 -1.75
C LEU A 9 -51.66 30.31 -2.70
N LEU A 10 -50.59 31.09 -2.54
CA LEU A 10 -49.36 30.91 -3.28
C LEU A 10 -48.60 29.71 -2.70
N GLY A 11 -48.72 28.54 -3.33
CA GLY A 11 -47.99 27.33 -2.94
C GLY A 11 -46.50 27.49 -3.26
N ILE A 12 -45.67 27.65 -2.23
CA ILE A 12 -44.20 27.61 -2.35
C ILE A 12 -43.79 26.15 -2.54
N LEU A 13 -43.48 25.78 -3.79
CA LEU A 13 -42.76 24.55 -4.12
C LEU A 13 -41.31 24.70 -3.63
N VAL A 14 -41.03 24.18 -2.43
CA VAL A 14 -39.66 23.97 -1.96
C VAL A 14 -39.09 22.78 -2.74
N SER A 15 -38.43 23.07 -3.87
CA SER A 15 -37.58 22.10 -4.54
C SER A 15 -36.40 21.77 -3.62
N GLY A 16 -36.53 20.68 -2.87
CA GLY A 16 -35.43 20.12 -2.10
C GLY A 16 -34.35 19.62 -3.05
N SER A 17 -33.35 20.45 -3.32
CA SER A 17 -32.10 19.99 -3.92
C SER A 17 -31.46 19.01 -2.94
N SER A 18 -31.60 17.70 -3.20
CA SER A 18 -30.74 16.70 -2.60
C SER A 18 -29.32 17.03 -3.02
N LEU A 19 -28.52 17.63 -2.12
CA LEU A 19 -27.07 17.57 -2.27
C LEU A 19 -26.72 16.08 -2.29
N ALA A 20 -26.22 15.60 -3.43
CA ALA A 20 -25.64 14.28 -3.51
C ALA A 20 -24.59 14.18 -2.40
N LYS A 21 -24.71 13.18 -1.54
CA LYS A 21 -23.74 12.92 -0.48
C LYS A 21 -22.36 12.75 -1.14
N GLU A 22 -21.45 13.68 -0.89
CA GLU A 22 -20.10 13.63 -1.43
C GLU A 22 -19.42 12.33 -0.95
N ARG A 23 -18.96 11.52 -1.91
CA ARG A 23 -18.32 10.24 -1.61
C ARG A 23 -16.84 10.47 -1.32
N ILE A 24 -16.31 9.76 -0.34
CA ILE A 24 -14.89 9.80 0.01
C ILE A 24 -14.09 9.20 -1.16
N ARG A 25 -13.13 9.97 -1.68
CA ARG A 25 -12.28 9.57 -2.80
C ARG A 25 -11.10 8.77 -2.27
N VAL A 26 -11.00 7.51 -2.69
CA VAL A 26 -9.98 6.57 -2.24
C VAL A 26 -9.04 6.25 -3.40
N LEU A 27 -7.74 6.37 -3.17
CA LEU A 27 -6.71 5.87 -4.08
C LEU A 27 -6.09 4.59 -3.52
N ILE A 28 -6.23 3.47 -4.24
CA ILE A 28 -5.46 2.26 -3.94
C ILE A 28 -4.12 2.33 -4.70
N VAL A 29 -2.99 2.22 -3.98
CA VAL A 29 -1.67 2.08 -4.58
C VAL A 29 -1.26 0.60 -4.56
N ASP A 30 -1.12 0.00 -5.75
CA ASP A 30 -0.84 -1.43 -5.91
C ASP A 30 0.21 -1.73 -7.00
N GLY A 31 0.26 -2.96 -7.52
CA GLY A 31 1.16 -3.37 -8.61
C GLY A 31 2.38 -4.16 -8.18
N ARG A 32 2.79 -4.09 -6.90
CA ARG A 32 3.82 -4.97 -6.32
C ARG A 32 3.52 -5.27 -4.86
N ASN A 33 3.32 -6.55 -4.57
CA ASN A 33 3.24 -7.05 -3.21
C ASN A 33 3.76 -8.50 -3.17
N ASN A 34 4.32 -8.93 -2.04
CA ASN A 34 4.63 -10.35 -1.83
C ASN A 34 3.38 -11.21 -1.57
N HIS A 35 2.21 -10.58 -1.41
CA HIS A 35 0.88 -11.20 -1.42
C HIS A 35 0.18 -11.01 -2.77
N ASN A 36 -0.99 -11.65 -2.95
CA ASN A 36 -1.82 -11.51 -4.15
C ASN A 36 -2.56 -10.16 -4.15
N TRP A 37 -1.84 -9.12 -4.56
CA TRP A 37 -2.35 -7.75 -4.53
C TRP A 37 -3.54 -7.54 -5.47
N GLN A 38 -3.63 -8.26 -6.60
CA GLN A 38 -4.75 -8.12 -7.54
C GLN A 38 -6.07 -8.47 -6.84
N ILE A 39 -6.13 -9.65 -6.21
CA ILE A 39 -7.32 -10.09 -5.46
C ILE A 39 -7.60 -9.12 -4.31
N THR A 40 -6.57 -8.66 -3.61
CA THR A 40 -6.74 -7.69 -2.52
C THR A 40 -7.31 -6.36 -3.02
N THR A 41 -6.83 -5.81 -4.14
CA THR A 41 -7.35 -4.58 -4.73
C THR A 41 -8.81 -4.75 -5.13
N ASP A 42 -9.15 -5.86 -5.81
CA ASP A 42 -10.53 -6.12 -6.24
C ASP A 42 -11.48 -6.25 -5.04
N ALA A 43 -11.05 -6.96 -3.99
CA ALA A 43 -11.83 -7.10 -2.76
C ALA A 43 -12.00 -5.77 -2.01
N LEU A 44 -10.95 -4.95 -1.92
CA LEU A 44 -11.01 -3.62 -1.30
C LEU A 44 -11.98 -2.71 -2.07
N ARG A 45 -11.85 -2.65 -3.39
CA ARG A 45 -12.74 -1.86 -4.25
C ARG A 45 -14.19 -2.30 -4.08
N ALA A 46 -14.48 -3.59 -4.24
CA ALA A 46 -15.83 -4.12 -4.12
C ALA A 46 -16.45 -3.84 -2.74
N THR A 47 -15.68 -4.03 -1.67
CA THR A 47 -16.16 -3.81 -0.29
C THR A 47 -16.46 -2.34 -0.03
N LEU A 48 -15.57 -1.42 -0.43
CA LEU A 48 -15.75 0.01 -0.21
C LEU A 48 -16.90 0.55 -1.07
N GLU A 49 -16.94 0.21 -2.36
CA GLU A 49 -17.98 0.70 -3.26
C GLU A 49 -19.37 0.17 -2.89
N ALA A 50 -19.48 -1.05 -2.37
CA ALA A 50 -20.75 -1.62 -1.90
C ALA A 50 -21.40 -0.81 -0.76
N THR A 51 -20.64 -0.02 -0.03
CA THR A 51 -21.19 0.87 1.03
C THR A 51 -21.91 2.10 0.46
N GLY A 52 -21.67 2.45 -0.81
CA GLY A 52 -22.13 3.71 -1.41
C GLY A 52 -21.45 4.97 -0.86
N MET A 53 -20.47 4.83 0.05
CA MET A 53 -19.79 5.96 0.71
C MET A 53 -18.49 6.40 0.00
N PHE A 54 -17.95 5.56 -0.88
CA PHE A 54 -16.62 5.77 -1.47
C PHE A 54 -16.66 5.78 -3.00
N THR A 55 -15.75 6.55 -3.58
CA THR A 55 -15.36 6.45 -4.99
C THR A 55 -13.93 5.95 -5.00
N VAL A 56 -13.68 4.77 -5.58
CA VAL A 56 -12.39 4.10 -5.48
C VAL A 56 -11.67 4.09 -6.83
N SER A 57 -10.48 4.67 -6.87
CA SER A 57 -9.55 4.54 -7.98
C SER A 57 -8.35 3.66 -7.57
N ALA A 58 -7.61 3.15 -8.55
CA ALA A 58 -6.35 2.47 -8.30
C ALA A 58 -5.26 3.00 -9.22
N THR A 59 -4.05 3.11 -8.69
CA THR A 59 -2.84 3.38 -9.45
C THR A 59 -1.89 2.21 -9.31
N THR A 60 -1.68 1.52 -10.43
CA THR A 60 -0.87 0.31 -10.47
C THR A 60 0.56 0.64 -10.84
N ALA A 61 1.48 0.31 -9.93
CA ALA A 61 2.89 0.52 -10.14
C ALA A 61 3.40 -0.24 -11.39
N PRO A 62 4.41 0.30 -12.11
CA PRO A 62 4.96 -0.34 -13.29
C PRO A 62 5.34 -1.81 -13.04
N THR A 63 4.63 -2.70 -13.72
CA THR A 63 4.91 -4.14 -13.67
C THR A 63 6.21 -4.43 -14.44
N SER A 64 7.08 -5.26 -13.87
CA SER A 64 8.16 -5.87 -14.65
C SER A 64 7.77 -7.27 -15.07
N THR A 65 8.01 -7.53 -16.35
CA THR A 65 7.94 -8.87 -16.97
C THR A 65 9.21 -9.67 -16.69
N ILE A 66 10.16 -9.11 -15.95
CA ILE A 66 11.42 -9.76 -15.60
C ILE A 66 11.12 -10.90 -14.62
N PRO A 67 11.46 -12.15 -14.96
CA PRO A 67 11.31 -13.28 -14.04
C PRO A 67 12.05 -13.03 -12.73
N ARG A 68 11.65 -13.66 -11.62
CA ARG A 68 12.41 -13.53 -10.37
C ARG A 68 13.82 -14.12 -10.56
N THR A 69 14.83 -13.40 -10.07
CA THR A 69 16.20 -13.93 -10.02
C THR A 69 16.21 -15.21 -9.19
N PRO A 70 16.73 -16.33 -9.71
CA PRO A 70 16.90 -17.56 -8.95
C PRO A 70 17.78 -17.35 -7.73
N ARG A 71 17.43 -18.07 -6.66
CA ARG A 71 18.18 -18.05 -5.41
C ARG A 71 19.49 -18.81 -5.60
N ALA A 72 20.55 -18.30 -4.98
CA ALA A 72 21.80 -19.04 -4.88
C ALA A 72 21.57 -20.44 -4.26
N PRO A 73 22.19 -21.49 -4.82
CA PRO A 73 22.09 -22.83 -4.26
C PRO A 73 22.74 -22.88 -2.87
N LYS A 74 22.21 -23.73 -1.99
CA LYS A 74 22.85 -24.01 -0.68
C LYS A 74 24.12 -24.87 -0.81
N SER A 75 24.31 -25.53 -1.96
CA SER A 75 25.43 -26.44 -2.19
C SER A 75 26.74 -25.66 -2.34
N VAL A 76 27.79 -26.17 -1.69
CA VAL A 76 29.17 -25.68 -1.84
C VAL A 76 29.94 -26.41 -2.95
N HIS A 77 29.32 -27.38 -3.62
CA HIS A 77 29.99 -28.17 -4.65
C HIS A 77 30.39 -27.28 -5.84
N PRO A 78 31.66 -27.27 -6.28
CA PRO A 78 32.16 -26.32 -7.28
C PRO A 78 31.37 -26.30 -8.59
N ARG A 79 30.96 -27.48 -9.11
CA ARG A 79 30.14 -27.56 -10.33
C ARG A 79 28.79 -26.85 -10.19
N VAL A 80 28.16 -26.89 -9.02
CA VAL A 80 26.86 -26.26 -8.77
C VAL A 80 27.02 -24.74 -8.68
N GLN A 81 28.09 -24.28 -8.01
CA GLN A 81 28.42 -22.86 -7.93
C GLN A 81 28.73 -22.29 -9.31
N ALA A 82 29.60 -22.94 -10.09
CA ALA A 82 29.94 -22.51 -11.44
C ALA A 82 28.72 -22.49 -12.39
N ALA A 83 27.84 -23.48 -12.30
CA ALA A 83 26.58 -23.48 -13.06
C ALA A 83 25.67 -22.32 -12.67
N PHE A 84 25.57 -22.01 -11.37
CA PHE A 84 24.78 -20.89 -10.88
C PHE A 84 25.37 -19.54 -11.31
N GLU A 85 26.70 -19.37 -11.28
CA GLU A 85 27.38 -18.17 -11.74
C GLU A 85 27.12 -17.90 -13.22
N LYS A 86 27.27 -18.94 -14.06
CA LYS A 86 26.96 -18.86 -15.50
C LYS A 86 25.50 -18.47 -15.72
N PHE A 87 24.56 -19.10 -15.00
CA PHE A 87 23.16 -18.74 -15.06
C PHE A 87 22.93 -17.28 -14.62
N ALA A 88 23.54 -16.85 -13.52
CA ALA A 88 23.38 -15.51 -12.96
C ALA A 88 23.89 -14.43 -13.92
N GLN A 89 24.98 -14.70 -14.64
CA GLN A 89 25.48 -13.82 -15.68
C GLN A 89 24.51 -13.75 -16.86
N ALA A 90 24.08 -14.89 -17.41
CA ALA A 90 23.11 -14.93 -18.51
C ALA A 90 21.80 -14.22 -18.15
N TYR A 91 21.30 -14.44 -16.93
CA TYR A 91 20.12 -13.74 -16.42
C TYR A 91 20.33 -12.22 -16.35
N LYS A 92 21.49 -11.73 -15.88
CA LYS A 92 21.79 -10.30 -15.87
C LYS A 92 21.75 -9.72 -17.28
N GLU A 93 22.40 -10.37 -18.24
CA GLU A 93 22.47 -9.93 -19.64
C GLU A 93 21.09 -9.92 -20.30
N GLN A 94 20.33 -11.02 -20.17
CA GLN A 94 18.99 -11.16 -20.75
C GLN A 94 17.96 -10.19 -20.16
N THR A 95 18.08 -9.89 -18.86
CA THR A 95 17.13 -9.00 -18.19
C THR A 95 17.50 -7.53 -18.28
N LYS A 96 18.72 -7.19 -18.73
CA LYS A 96 19.20 -5.81 -18.81
C LYS A 96 18.29 -4.90 -19.65
N PRO A 97 17.88 -5.27 -20.88
CA PRO A 97 17.03 -4.39 -21.69
C PRO A 97 15.68 -4.10 -21.02
N ALA A 98 15.05 -5.12 -20.43
CA ALA A 98 13.78 -4.97 -19.72
C ALA A 98 13.92 -4.11 -18.45
N LYS A 99 15.06 -4.18 -17.75
CA LYS A 99 15.36 -3.31 -16.60
C LYS A 99 15.55 -1.87 -17.03
N ASP A 100 16.32 -1.66 -18.10
CA ASP A 100 16.62 -0.33 -18.63
C ASP A 100 15.33 0.36 -19.12
N ALA A 101 14.43 -0.37 -19.77
CA ALA A 101 13.13 0.14 -20.21
C ALA A 101 12.15 0.39 -19.04
N LEU A 102 12.29 -0.31 -17.92
CA LEU A 102 11.42 -0.14 -16.76
C LEU A 102 11.77 1.12 -15.96
N GLY A 103 13.05 1.50 -15.92
CA GLY A 103 13.53 2.68 -15.19
C GLY A 103 12.74 3.97 -15.48
N PRO A 104 12.59 4.39 -16.75
CA PRO A 104 11.81 5.57 -17.12
C PRO A 104 10.36 5.51 -16.64
N ARG A 105 9.71 4.34 -16.74
CA ARG A 105 8.32 4.16 -16.29
C ARG A 105 8.15 4.43 -14.79
N TRP A 106 9.15 4.10 -13.98
CA TRP A 106 9.14 4.42 -12.55
C TRP A 106 9.35 5.90 -12.25
N GLN A 107 10.04 6.63 -13.12
CA GLN A 107 10.23 8.08 -12.95
C GLN A 107 8.97 8.86 -13.35
N THR A 108 8.22 8.37 -14.33
CA THR A 108 6.99 9.01 -14.81
C THR A 108 5.74 8.58 -14.06
N TRP A 109 5.73 7.40 -13.44
CA TRP A 109 4.60 6.96 -12.63
C TRP A 109 4.54 7.78 -11.33
N GLN A 110 3.51 8.62 -11.24
CA GLN A 110 3.28 9.52 -10.12
C GLN A 110 1.82 9.39 -9.68
N PRO A 111 1.56 8.71 -8.55
CA PRO A 111 0.24 8.73 -7.92
C PRO A 111 -0.20 10.16 -7.59
N ASP A 112 -1.42 10.53 -7.98
CA ASP A 112 -2.03 11.82 -7.61
C ASP A 112 -2.73 11.70 -6.25
N PHE A 113 -1.96 11.92 -5.18
CA PHE A 113 -2.49 11.87 -3.82
C PHE A 113 -3.46 13.03 -3.53
N SER A 114 -3.25 14.19 -4.14
CA SER A 114 -4.03 15.41 -3.86
C SER A 114 -5.49 15.33 -4.33
N ALA A 115 -5.76 14.51 -5.34
CA ALA A 115 -7.11 14.26 -5.83
C ALA A 115 -7.92 13.29 -4.95
N HIS A 116 -7.38 12.82 -3.81
CA HIS A 116 -7.99 11.79 -2.99
C HIS A 116 -7.97 12.16 -1.51
N ASP A 117 -9.00 11.72 -0.78
CA ASP A 117 -9.15 11.99 0.65
C ASP A 117 -8.41 10.93 1.48
N VAL A 118 -8.33 9.70 0.95
CA VAL A 118 -7.63 8.57 1.58
C VAL A 118 -6.79 7.80 0.55
N VAL A 119 -5.58 7.41 0.95
CA VAL A 119 -4.71 6.49 0.21
C VAL A 119 -4.65 5.14 0.93
N ILE A 120 -5.01 4.07 0.22
CA ILE A 120 -4.85 2.70 0.69
C ILE A 120 -3.60 2.08 0.07
N MET A 121 -2.66 1.71 0.92
CA MET A 121 -1.41 1.07 0.54
C MET A 121 -1.59 -0.44 0.46
N ASN A 122 -1.59 -0.98 -0.76
CA ASN A 122 -1.53 -2.40 -1.08
C ASN A 122 -0.20 -2.74 -1.80
N TYR A 123 0.90 -2.20 -1.27
CA TYR A 123 2.20 -2.19 -1.95
C TYR A 123 3.37 -2.48 -0.99
N ASN A 124 4.30 -3.34 -1.40
CA ASN A 124 5.61 -3.49 -0.74
C ASN A 124 6.78 -3.84 -1.69
N GLY A 125 6.72 -3.31 -2.90
CA GLY A 125 7.78 -3.45 -3.90
C GLY A 125 8.96 -2.50 -3.70
N GLN A 126 9.63 -2.19 -4.82
CA GLN A 126 10.75 -1.27 -4.87
C GLN A 126 10.38 0.16 -4.46
N ASN A 127 11.39 0.97 -4.16
CA ASN A 127 11.20 2.39 -3.88
C ASN A 127 10.59 3.14 -5.08
N TRP A 128 9.77 4.12 -4.74
CA TRP A 128 9.22 5.07 -5.71
C TRP A 128 10.24 6.16 -6.07
N SER A 129 9.91 6.95 -7.09
CA SER A 129 10.68 8.14 -7.46
C SER A 129 10.77 9.12 -6.28
N LYS A 130 11.82 9.96 -6.25
CA LYS A 130 11.95 11.03 -5.24
C LYS A 130 10.73 11.97 -5.24
N ALA A 131 10.18 12.25 -6.42
CA ALA A 131 9.00 13.10 -6.56
C ALA A 131 7.77 12.47 -5.90
N SER A 132 7.46 11.20 -6.19
CA SER A 132 6.34 10.49 -5.57
C SER A 132 6.51 10.34 -4.06
N ARG A 133 7.74 10.09 -3.59
CA ARG A 133 8.06 10.05 -2.15
C ARG A 133 7.74 11.39 -1.49
N LYS A 134 8.21 12.49 -2.07
CA LYS A 134 7.96 13.85 -1.57
C LYS A 134 6.45 14.16 -1.54
N ALA A 135 5.74 13.92 -2.64
CA ALA A 135 4.31 14.16 -2.73
C ALA A 135 3.50 13.36 -1.70
N PHE A 136 3.89 12.12 -1.43
CA PHE A 136 3.25 11.29 -0.41
C PHE A 136 3.47 11.86 1.01
N VAL A 137 4.68 12.31 1.33
CA VAL A 137 4.97 12.96 2.62
C VAL A 137 4.18 14.25 2.79
N GLU A 138 4.13 15.08 1.75
CA GLU A 138 3.37 16.34 1.75
C GLU A 138 1.87 16.09 1.92
N TYR A 139 1.33 15.07 1.24
CA TYR A 139 -0.06 14.64 1.41
C TYR A 139 -0.38 14.27 2.86
N VAL A 140 0.43 13.43 3.50
CA VAL A 140 0.21 13.02 4.90
C VAL A 140 0.35 14.20 5.85
N LYS A 141 1.39 15.03 5.68
CA LYS A 141 1.58 16.26 6.49
C LYS A 141 0.44 17.26 6.32
N GLY A 142 -0.20 17.29 5.16
CA GLY A 142 -1.37 18.11 4.85
C GLY A 142 -2.69 17.57 5.43
N GLY A 143 -2.68 16.45 6.16
CA GLY A 143 -3.87 15.84 6.75
C GLY A 143 -4.54 14.75 5.89
N GLY A 144 -3.88 14.33 4.81
CA GLY A 144 -4.34 13.21 4.00
C GLY A 144 -4.33 11.88 4.76
N GLY A 145 -5.39 11.09 4.61
CA GLY A 145 -5.52 9.81 5.30
C GLY A 145 -4.74 8.69 4.62
N VAL A 146 -4.05 7.84 5.39
CA VAL A 146 -3.36 6.66 4.86
C VAL A 146 -3.77 5.40 5.63
N LEU A 147 -4.12 4.35 4.90
CA LEU A 147 -4.36 3.01 5.44
C LEU A 147 -3.37 2.02 4.84
N LEU A 148 -2.63 1.31 5.69
CA LEU A 148 -1.72 0.24 5.27
C LEU A 148 -2.41 -1.12 5.35
N VAL A 149 -2.42 -1.86 4.24
CA VAL A 149 -3.00 -3.21 4.18
C VAL A 149 -1.91 -4.25 4.37
N HIS A 150 -2.00 -4.96 5.49
CA HIS A 150 -1.17 -6.13 5.80
C HIS A 150 0.32 -5.86 5.60
N ALA A 151 0.94 -6.47 4.59
CA ALA A 151 2.37 -6.41 4.32
C ALA A 151 2.84 -5.07 3.74
N ALA A 152 1.96 -4.08 3.56
CA ALA A 152 2.34 -2.74 3.12
C ALA A 152 3.33 -2.06 4.08
N ASN A 153 3.28 -2.37 5.39
CA ASN A 153 4.25 -1.86 6.36
C ASN A 153 5.67 -2.46 6.18
N ASN A 154 5.83 -3.45 5.30
CA ASN A 154 7.13 -4.05 4.95
C ASN A 154 7.90 -3.22 3.92
N ALA A 155 7.23 -2.27 3.26
CA ALA A 155 7.78 -1.44 2.21
C ALA A 155 8.85 -0.46 2.73
N PHE A 156 9.62 0.09 1.77
CA PHE A 156 10.44 1.30 1.91
C PHE A 156 11.33 1.32 3.16
N ARG A 157 12.21 0.33 3.23
CA ARG A 157 13.02 0.13 4.42
C ARG A 157 14.00 1.27 4.67
N ASP A 158 14.48 1.91 3.61
CA ASP A 158 15.46 3.01 3.58
C ASP A 158 14.78 4.39 3.43
N TRP A 159 13.50 4.48 3.79
CA TRP A 159 12.74 5.72 3.74
C TRP A 159 12.30 6.13 5.13
N ASP A 160 13.07 7.01 5.76
CA ASP A 160 12.87 7.39 7.17
C ASP A 160 11.49 7.99 7.42
N GLU A 161 11.02 8.91 6.58
CA GLU A 161 9.69 9.51 6.76
C GLU A 161 8.56 8.47 6.66
N PHE A 162 8.69 7.47 5.78
CA PHE A 162 7.71 6.38 5.73
C PHE A 162 7.76 5.52 6.98
N ASN A 163 8.95 5.25 7.52
CA ASN A 163 9.09 4.48 8.76
C ASN A 163 8.52 5.24 9.96
N GLU A 164 8.66 6.56 10.00
CA GLU A 164 8.04 7.43 10.98
C GLU A 164 6.51 7.40 10.87
N MET A 165 5.97 7.52 9.65
CA MET A 165 4.50 7.47 9.41
C MET A 165 3.84 6.18 9.90
N ILE A 166 4.48 5.03 9.69
CA ILE A 166 3.87 3.73 10.01
C ILE A 166 4.02 3.33 11.48
N GLY A 167 5.00 3.91 12.18
CA GLY A 167 5.39 3.57 13.56
C GLY A 167 6.01 2.17 13.70
N LEU A 168 5.34 1.12 13.22
CA LEU A 168 5.78 -0.27 13.28
C LEU A 168 5.83 -0.91 11.88
N GLY A 169 6.96 -1.53 11.57
CA GLY A 169 7.17 -2.25 10.32
C GLY A 169 7.86 -3.60 10.53
N TRP A 170 7.79 -4.47 9.54
CA TRP A 170 8.52 -5.75 9.55
C TRP A 170 9.98 -5.52 9.24
N ARG A 171 10.83 -5.44 10.27
CA ARG A 171 12.24 -5.04 10.17
C ARG A 171 13.20 -6.13 10.64
N PRO A 172 14.47 -6.10 10.16
CA PRO A 172 15.55 -6.85 10.78
C PRO A 172 15.73 -6.46 12.25
N GLY A 173 16.23 -7.39 13.06
CA GLY A 173 16.30 -7.24 14.53
C GLY A 173 17.27 -6.16 15.03
N ASP A 174 18.15 -5.67 14.15
CA ASP A 174 19.14 -4.62 14.42
C ASP A 174 18.64 -3.21 14.04
N ARG A 175 17.45 -3.09 13.46
CA ARG A 175 16.98 -1.82 12.89
C ARG A 175 16.22 -0.91 13.88
N GLY A 176 16.10 -1.29 15.14
CA GLY A 176 15.52 -0.44 16.18
C GLY A 176 14.83 -1.22 17.28
N LYS A 177 13.92 -0.52 17.98
CA LYS A 177 13.15 -1.08 19.09
C LYS A 177 12.07 -2.03 18.58
N ALA A 178 11.93 -3.18 19.21
CA ALA A 178 10.85 -4.13 18.91
C ALA A 178 9.91 -4.28 20.10
N VAL A 179 8.62 -4.06 19.87
CA VAL A 179 7.58 -4.35 20.87
C VAL A 179 7.29 -5.84 20.85
N LYS A 180 7.40 -6.50 22.00
CA LYS A 180 7.21 -7.94 22.19
C LYS A 180 6.23 -8.20 23.32
N VAL A 181 5.63 -9.39 23.32
CA VAL A 181 4.80 -9.89 24.42
C VAL A 181 5.48 -11.11 25.00
N ASP A 182 5.73 -11.11 26.31
CA ASP A 182 6.23 -12.28 27.01
C ASP A 182 5.13 -13.35 27.07
N PRO A 183 5.36 -14.57 26.53
CA PRO A 183 4.35 -15.61 26.47
C PRO A 183 3.94 -16.15 27.84
N LYS A 184 4.80 -16.03 28.86
CA LYS A 184 4.52 -16.47 30.24
C LYS A 184 3.73 -15.42 31.00
N THR A 185 4.21 -14.18 30.98
CA THR A 185 3.63 -13.10 31.79
C THR A 185 2.51 -12.34 31.10
N ARG A 186 2.35 -12.51 29.77
CA ARG A 186 1.43 -11.77 28.90
C ARG A 186 1.69 -10.25 28.88
N ARG A 187 2.81 -9.79 29.44
CA ARG A 187 3.17 -8.36 29.47
C ARG A 187 3.94 -7.97 28.21
N SER A 188 3.66 -6.77 27.71
CA SER A 188 4.46 -6.19 26.64
C SER A 188 5.80 -5.67 27.18
N PHE A 189 6.87 -5.83 26.41
CA PHE A 189 8.17 -5.23 26.68
C PHE A 189 8.78 -4.71 25.38
N VAL A 190 9.78 -3.83 25.51
CA VAL A 190 10.54 -3.29 24.38
C VAL A 190 11.92 -3.92 24.39
N ASP A 191 12.29 -4.54 23.28
CA ASP A 191 13.62 -5.07 23.05
C ASP A 191 14.45 -4.00 22.30
N GLU A 192 15.47 -3.48 22.96
CA GLU A 192 16.30 -2.36 22.47
C GLU A 192 17.62 -2.82 21.81
N GLY A 193 17.82 -4.12 21.55
CA GLY A 193 19.02 -4.59 20.86
C GLY A 193 18.97 -6.05 20.43
N ASN A 194 19.13 -6.29 19.12
CA ASN A 194 19.14 -7.62 18.50
C ASN A 194 17.84 -8.41 18.74
N ALA A 195 16.70 -7.77 18.41
CA ALA A 195 15.37 -8.27 18.67
C ALA A 195 14.98 -9.55 17.90
N ASN A 196 15.94 -10.22 17.25
CA ASN A 196 15.75 -11.18 16.16
C ASN A 196 14.96 -10.56 14.99
N ASN A 197 15.03 -11.19 13.83
CA ASN A 197 14.26 -10.73 12.68
C ASN A 197 12.76 -10.84 12.97
N SER A 198 12.00 -9.82 12.54
CA SER A 198 10.54 -9.90 12.53
C SER A 198 10.10 -11.16 11.76
N GLY A 199 9.11 -11.86 12.30
CA GLY A 199 8.70 -13.18 11.86
C GLY A 199 7.22 -13.42 12.13
N HIS A 200 6.61 -14.32 11.37
CA HIS A 200 5.33 -14.86 11.78
C HIS A 200 5.54 -15.72 13.03
N GLY A 201 4.70 -15.50 14.04
CA GLY A 201 4.55 -16.45 15.13
C GLY A 201 3.91 -17.76 14.65
N SER A 202 3.75 -18.70 15.57
CA SER A 202 2.99 -19.93 15.31
C SER A 202 1.59 -19.57 14.79
N LYS A 203 1.11 -20.31 13.79
CA LYS A 203 -0.28 -20.18 13.35
C LYS A 203 -1.19 -20.66 14.48
N HIS A 204 -2.17 -19.85 14.83
CA HIS A 204 -3.20 -20.21 15.80
C HIS A 204 -4.52 -20.40 15.06
N PRO A 205 -5.24 -21.51 15.27
CA PRO A 205 -6.60 -21.63 14.78
C PRO A 205 -7.45 -20.57 15.48
N PHE A 206 -8.12 -19.73 14.70
CA PHE A 206 -9.20 -18.89 15.18
C PHE A 206 -10.50 -19.68 15.03
N GLN A 207 -11.28 -19.80 16.10
CA GLN A 207 -12.65 -20.30 15.97
C GLN A 207 -13.45 -19.24 15.22
N VAL A 208 -14.11 -19.68 14.15
CA VAL A 208 -15.03 -18.88 13.33
C VAL A 208 -16.45 -19.24 13.75
#